data_AF-A0A921JFQ0-F1
#
_entry.id   AF-A0A921JFQ0-F1
#
_cell.length_a   1.000
_cell.length_b   1.000
_cell.length_c   1.000
_cell.angle_alpha   90.00
_cell.angle_beta   90.00
_cell.angle_gamma   90.00
#
_symmetry.space_group_name_H-M   'P 1'
#
loop_
_entity.id
_entity.type
_entity.pdbx_description
1 polymer ?
#
loop_
_entity_poly.entity_id
_entity_poly.type
_entity_poly.pdbx_seq_one_letter_code
_entity_poly.pdbx_strand_id
1 'polypeptide(L)'
;MSKPPAPSDLADKFMLRMPEGMRDRLKAEAEANNRSMNSEIVARLQQTFDRGRPDINFQKEVEKILSRVAAEVAIKTASRTLGAVIDMEYSSRDLTDMEKVEKLVRKITGKEDIREDDPEFAGMRFNADAQKS
;
A
#
# COMPACT_ATOMS: atom_id res chain seq x y z
N MET A 1 33.48 -47.93 -21.79
CA MET A 1 33.22 -46.55 -21.32
C MET A 1 32.29 -46.65 -20.12
N SER A 2 32.74 -46.27 -18.92
CA SER A 2 31.91 -46.23 -17.71
C SER A 2 30.93 -45.05 -17.75
N LYS A 3 29.70 -45.26 -17.26
CA LYS A 3 28.63 -44.25 -17.23
C LYS A 3 29.06 -43.06 -16.34
N PRO A 4 28.81 -41.80 -16.73
CA PRO A 4 29.08 -40.65 -15.88
C PRO A 4 28.28 -40.72 -14.57
N PRO A 5 28.83 -40.21 -13.46
CA PRO A 5 28.21 -40.31 -12.14
C PRO A 5 26.86 -39.61 -12.11
N ALA A 6 25.86 -40.25 -11.49
CA ALA A 6 24.55 -39.63 -11.30
C ALA A 6 24.62 -38.58 -10.17
N PRO A 7 23.71 -37.59 -10.13
CA PRO A 7 23.65 -36.62 -9.04
C PRO A 7 23.53 -37.25 -7.65
N SER A 8 22.90 -38.44 -7.55
CA SER A 8 22.82 -39.23 -6.32
C SER A 8 24.15 -39.83 -5.86
N ASP A 9 25.11 -39.99 -6.77
CA ASP A 9 26.44 -40.52 -6.46
C ASP A 9 27.34 -39.45 -5.83
N LEU A 10 27.02 -38.17 -6.04
CA LEU A 10 27.71 -37.02 -5.45
C LEU A 10 27.16 -36.62 -4.08
N ALA A 11 26.01 -37.17 -3.68
CA ALA A 11 25.36 -36.83 -2.41
C ALA A 11 26.02 -37.54 -1.23
N ASP A 12 26.13 -36.84 -0.09
CA ASP A 12 26.64 -37.41 1.15
C ASP A 12 25.76 -38.56 1.65
N LYS A 13 26.39 -39.68 2.02
CA LYS A 13 25.72 -40.90 2.47
C LYS A 13 25.99 -41.12 3.95
N PHE A 14 24.93 -41.26 4.74
CA PHE A 14 25.02 -41.52 6.17
C PHE A 14 24.32 -42.84 6.53
N MET A 15 25.00 -43.73 7.27
CA MET A 15 24.41 -44.96 7.77
C MET A 15 23.67 -44.71 9.08
N LEU A 16 22.33 -44.68 9.01
CA LEU A 16 21.47 -44.49 10.18
C LEU A 16 21.13 -45.84 10.83
N ARG A 17 21.37 -45.96 12.15
CA ARG A 17 20.83 -47.06 12.96
C ARG A 17 19.44 -46.69 13.46
N MET A 18 18.45 -47.46 13.05
CA MET A 18 17.05 -47.24 13.41
C MET A 18 16.61 -48.22 14.50
N PRO A 19 15.80 -47.78 15.48
CA PRO A 19 15.06 -48.67 16.37
C PRO A 19 14.15 -49.64 15.61
N GLU A 20 13.75 -50.73 16.27
CA GLU A 20 12.82 -51.71 15.71
C GLU A 20 11.51 -51.05 15.23
N GLY A 21 11.02 -51.48 14.06
CA GLY A 21 9.79 -50.97 13.43
C GLY A 21 9.87 -49.55 12.86
N MET A 22 10.90 -48.75 13.17
CA MET A 22 11.01 -47.38 12.67
C MET A 22 11.17 -47.32 11.14
N ARG A 23 11.90 -48.27 10.55
CA ARG A 23 12.10 -48.34 9.10
C ARG A 23 10.79 -48.59 8.35
N ASP A 24 9.95 -49.49 8.85
CA ASP A 24 8.67 -49.84 8.23
C ASP A 24 7.68 -48.69 8.33
N ARG A 25 7.62 -48.05 9.50
CA ARG A 25 6.82 -46.83 9.69
C ARG A 25 7.23 -45.74 8.70
N LEU A 26 8.53 -45.50 8.56
CA LEU A 26 9.04 -44.49 7.62
C LEU A 26 8.72 -44.84 6.15
N LYS A 27 8.74 -46.14 5.81
CA LYS A 27 8.35 -46.62 4.48
C LYS A 27 6.87 -46.34 4.19
N ALA A 28 5.99 -46.68 5.12
CA ALA A 28 4.55 -46.45 4.98
C ALA A 28 4.22 -44.95 4.81
N GLU A 29 4.88 -44.09 5.60
CA GLU A 29 4.71 -42.64 5.49
C GLU A 29 5.23 -42.08 4.15
N ALA A 30 6.37 -42.59 3.67
CA ALA A 30 6.90 -42.20 2.37
C ALA A 30 5.96 -42.59 1.21
N GLU A 31 5.38 -43.80 1.27
CA GLU A 31 4.38 -44.27 0.31
C GLU A 31 3.11 -43.42 0.35
N ALA A 32 2.58 -43.13 1.55
CA ALA A 32 1.42 -42.25 1.73
C ALA A 32 1.66 -40.83 1.16
N ASN A 33 2.90 -40.34 1.25
CA ASN A 33 3.30 -39.03 0.73
C ASN A 33 3.75 -39.05 -0.73
N ASN A 34 3.68 -40.19 -1.44
CA ASN A 34 4.18 -40.37 -2.81
C ASN A 34 5.65 -39.96 -2.99
N ARG A 35 6.50 -40.33 -2.02
CA ARG A 35 7.93 -39.99 -1.97
C ARG A 35 8.79 -41.23 -1.78
N SER A 36 10.05 -41.14 -2.18
CA SER A 36 11.04 -42.14 -1.76
C SER A 36 11.27 -42.04 -0.25
N MET A 37 11.66 -43.15 0.39
CA MET A 37 12.02 -43.15 1.81
C MET A 37 13.11 -42.11 2.12
N ASN A 38 14.10 -41.96 1.24
CA ASN A 38 15.14 -40.94 1.42
C ASN A 38 14.58 -39.52 1.37
N SER A 39 13.67 -39.25 0.43
CA SER A 39 12.98 -37.96 0.31
C SER A 39 12.15 -37.64 1.56
N GLU A 40 11.53 -38.64 2.17
CA GLU A 40 10.77 -38.47 3.41
C GLU A 40 11.67 -38.17 4.61
N ILE A 41 12.84 -38.82 4.73
CA ILE A 41 13.84 -38.51 5.76
C ILE A 41 14.28 -37.05 5.63
N VAL A 42 14.67 -36.65 4.42
CA VAL A 42 15.12 -35.28 4.14
C VAL A 42 14.02 -34.27 4.45
N ALA A 43 12.77 -34.53 4.05
CA ALA A 43 11.64 -33.64 4.31
C ALA A 43 11.40 -33.43 5.82
N ARG A 44 11.46 -34.50 6.63
CA ARG A 44 11.30 -34.40 8.09
C ARG A 44 12.45 -33.64 8.76
N LEU A 45 13.68 -33.87 8.31
CA LEU A 45 14.85 -33.13 8.80
C LEU A 45 14.73 -31.64 8.46
N GLN A 46 14.40 -31.32 7.21
CA GLN A 46 14.22 -29.95 6.74
C GLN A 46 13.12 -29.23 7.53
N GLN A 47 11.96 -29.86 7.71
CA GLN A 47 10.88 -29.31 8.52
C GLN A 47 11.33 -29.04 9.97
N THR A 48 12.19 -29.89 10.53
CA THR A 48 12.69 -29.70 11.90
C THR A 48 13.67 -28.54 11.98
N PHE A 49 14.55 -28.37 11.00
CA PHE A 49 15.48 -27.23 10.93
C PHE A 49 14.76 -25.90 10.66
N ASP A 50 13.70 -25.92 9.86
CA ASP A 50 12.93 -24.72 9.51
C ASP A 50 12.03 -24.25 10.64
N ARG A 51 11.51 -25.15 11.48
CA ARG A 51 10.68 -24.79 12.66
C ARG A 51 11.38 -23.84 13.64
N GLY A 52 12.71 -23.80 13.66
CA GLY A 52 13.51 -22.92 14.52
C GLY A 52 13.98 -21.64 13.85
N ARG A 53 13.78 -21.48 12.54
CA ARG A 53 14.17 -20.27 11.82
C ARG A 53 12.91 -19.45 11.55
N PRO A 54 12.76 -18.25 12.15
CA PRO A 54 11.74 -17.34 11.65
C PRO A 54 12.02 -17.13 10.17
N ASP A 55 11.04 -17.40 9.32
CA ASP A 55 11.14 -17.11 7.90
C ASP A 55 11.40 -15.60 7.78
N ILE A 56 12.66 -15.25 7.49
CA ILE A 56 13.13 -13.87 7.39
C ILE A 56 12.33 -13.12 6.32
N ASN A 57 11.82 -13.83 5.31
CA ASN A 57 10.97 -13.24 4.28
C ASN A 57 9.55 -13.02 4.78
N PHE A 58 9.00 -13.94 5.58
CA PHE A 58 7.70 -13.74 6.23
C PHE A 58 7.70 -12.50 7.13
N GLN A 59 8.77 -12.32 7.91
CA GLN A 59 8.88 -11.18 8.82
C GLN A 59 8.91 -9.83 8.06
N LYS A 60 9.64 -9.77 6.94
CA LYS A 60 9.67 -8.60 6.05
C LYS A 60 8.34 -8.34 5.35
N GLU A 61 7.64 -9.38 4.90
CA GLU A 61 6.32 -9.24 4.29
C GLU A 61 5.28 -8.75 5.30
N VAL A 62 5.33 -9.23 6.55
CA VAL A 62 4.49 -8.73 7.64
C VAL A 62 4.75 -7.24 7.89
N GLU A 63 6.01 -6.81 7.99
CA GLU A 63 6.39 -5.41 8.20
C GLU A 63 5.91 -4.49 7.05
N LYS A 64 6.03 -4.98 5.81
CA LYS A 64 5.53 -4.28 4.62
C LYS A 64 4.00 -4.15 4.60
N ILE A 65 3.27 -5.18 5.04
CA ILE A 65 1.81 -5.11 5.16
C ILE A 65 1.43 -4.11 6.25
N LEU A 66 2.08 -4.16 7.42
CA LEU A 66 1.79 -3.27 8.55
C LEU A 66 1.99 -1.79 8.19
N SER A 67 3.09 -1.46 7.50
CA SER A 67 3.35 -0.09 7.05
C SER A 67 2.30 0.44 6.08
N ARG A 68 1.80 -0.40 5.15
CA ARG A 68 0.71 -0.04 4.24
C ARG A 68 -0.60 0.24 4.97
N VAL A 69 -0.98 -0.65 5.89
CA VAL A 69 -2.20 -0.49 6.69
C VAL A 69 -2.13 0.78 7.55
N ALA A 70 -0.98 1.05 8.16
CA ALA A 70 -0.77 2.26 8.96
C ALA A 70 -0.96 3.55 8.14
N ALA A 71 -0.40 3.60 6.91
CA ALA A 71 -0.57 4.75 6.02
C ALA A 71 -2.03 4.97 5.60
N GLU A 72 -2.76 3.88 5.30
CA GLU A 72 -4.16 3.96 4.89
C GLU A 72 -5.06 4.47 6.03
N VAL A 73 -4.83 4.00 7.26
CA VAL A 73 -5.54 4.47 8.46
C VAL A 73 -5.24 5.94 8.73
N ALA A 74 -3.98 6.38 8.56
CA ALA A 74 -3.59 7.78 8.75
C ALA A 74 -4.30 8.71 7.75
N ILE A 75 -4.29 8.36 6.47
CA ILE A 75 -4.98 9.14 5.41
C ILE A 75 -6.48 9.23 5.72
N LYS A 76 -7.11 8.10 6.05
CA LYS A 76 -8.56 8.08 6.33
C LYS A 76 -8.93 8.90 7.57
N THR A 77 -8.07 8.91 8.57
CA THR A 77 -8.27 9.73 9.78
C THR A 77 -8.09 11.21 9.48
N ALA A 78 -7.05 11.57 8.72
CA ALA A 78 -6.82 12.94 8.27
C ALA A 78 -7.97 13.48 7.41
N SER A 79 -8.52 12.69 6.48
CA SER A 79 -9.68 13.10 5.68
C SER A 79 -10.92 13.35 6.54
N ARG A 80 -11.15 12.53 7.58
CA ARG A 80 -12.29 12.73 8.49
C ARG A 80 -12.13 13.98 9.34
N THR A 81 -10.94 14.24 9.89
CA THR A 81 -10.70 15.44 10.70
C THR A 81 -10.75 16.70 9.84
N LEU A 82 -10.21 16.67 8.61
CA LEU A 82 -10.29 17.79 7.69
C LEU A 82 -11.74 18.09 7.29
N GLY A 83 -12.55 17.07 7.00
CA GLY A 83 -13.98 17.23 6.72
C GLY A 83 -14.73 17.88 7.89
N ALA A 84 -14.50 17.41 9.12
CA ALA A 84 -15.11 18.00 10.31
C ALA A 84 -14.70 19.46 10.56
N VAL A 85 -13.43 19.81 10.29
CA VAL A 85 -12.94 21.20 10.42
C VAL A 85 -13.55 22.10 9.35
N ILE A 86 -13.62 21.64 8.09
CA ILE A 86 -14.28 22.34 7.00
C ILE A 86 -15.76 22.52 7.34
N ASP A 87 -16.49 21.49 7.74
CA ASP A 87 -17.91 21.61 8.10
C ASP A 87 -18.14 22.62 9.24
N MET A 88 -17.23 22.68 10.22
CA MET A 88 -17.28 23.63 11.33
C MET A 88 -17.00 25.08 10.88
N GLU A 89 -16.09 25.28 9.93
CA GLU A 89 -15.68 26.62 9.47
C GLU A 89 -16.65 27.20 8.41
N TYR A 90 -17.33 26.33 7.66
CA TYR A 90 -18.28 26.73 6.62
C TYR A 90 -19.72 26.92 7.11
N SER A 91 -20.06 26.56 8.35
CA SER A 91 -21.37 26.89 8.94
C SER A 91 -21.55 28.38 9.30
N SER A 92 -20.50 29.19 9.19
CA SER A 92 -20.47 30.60 9.66
C SER A 92 -20.31 31.65 8.55
N ARG A 93 -20.21 31.25 7.28
CA ARG A 93 -20.08 32.19 6.14
C ARG A 93 -21.34 32.15 5.30
N ASP A 94 -22.09 33.25 5.35
CA ASP A 94 -23.28 33.49 4.55
C ASP A 94 -23.06 33.09 3.09
N LEU A 95 -23.99 32.30 2.56
CA LEU A 95 -24.03 31.81 1.18
C LEU A 95 -24.10 32.93 0.10
N THR A 96 -24.13 34.20 0.50
CA THR A 96 -24.23 35.38 -0.36
C THR A 96 -22.90 35.79 -1.01
N ASP A 97 -21.76 35.27 -0.57
CA ASP A 97 -20.45 35.61 -1.17
C ASP A 97 -20.04 34.70 -2.32
N MET A 98 -20.62 33.50 -2.46
CA MET A 98 -20.31 32.60 -3.58
C MET A 98 -20.87 33.09 -4.92
N GLU A 99 -22.03 33.74 -4.93
CA GLU A 99 -22.56 34.38 -6.15
C GLU A 99 -21.68 35.56 -6.61
N LYS A 100 -21.10 36.31 -5.66
CA LYS A 100 -20.15 37.40 -5.97
C LYS A 100 -18.83 36.86 -6.50
N VAL A 101 -18.32 35.80 -5.89
CA VAL A 101 -17.09 35.12 -6.35
C VAL A 101 -17.31 34.51 -7.73
N GLU A 102 -18.45 33.89 -7.99
CA GLU A 102 -18.77 33.32 -9.29
C GLU A 102 -18.92 34.40 -10.38
N LYS A 103 -19.57 35.54 -10.07
CA LYS A 103 -19.61 36.71 -10.96
C LYS A 103 -18.21 37.27 -11.24
N LEU A 104 -17.37 37.38 -10.22
CA LEU A 104 -16.00 37.89 -10.38
C LEU A 104 -15.14 36.94 -11.23
N VAL A 105 -15.27 35.63 -11.03
CA VAL A 105 -14.60 34.61 -11.84
C VAL A 105 -15.07 34.65 -13.29
N ARG A 106 -16.36 34.82 -13.57
CA ARG A 106 -16.87 34.99 -14.96
C ARG A 106 -16.36 36.27 -15.63
N LYS A 107 -16.23 37.36 -14.86
CA LYS A 107 -15.73 38.66 -15.36
C LYS A 107 -14.22 38.65 -15.62
N ILE A 108 -13.43 37.96 -14.78
CA ILE A 108 -11.97 37.78 -14.98
C ILE A 108 -11.68 36.78 -16.11
N THR A 109 -12.52 35.76 -16.28
CA THR A 109 -12.38 34.75 -17.35
C THR A 109 -12.95 35.21 -18.70
N GLY A 110 -13.40 36.47 -18.81
CA GLY A 110 -13.75 37.13 -20.07
C GLY A 110 -15.03 36.61 -20.74
N LYS A 111 -15.99 36.06 -19.99
CA LYS A 111 -17.19 35.44 -20.54
C LYS A 111 -18.44 36.35 -20.63
N GLU A 112 -18.35 37.62 -20.28
CA GLU A 112 -19.45 38.59 -20.44
C GLU A 112 -18.94 39.94 -20.98
N ASP A 113 -19.47 40.38 -22.13
CA ASP A 113 -19.22 41.70 -22.72
C ASP A 113 -19.90 42.79 -21.86
N ILE A 114 -19.10 43.67 -21.27
CA ILE A 114 -19.59 44.82 -20.50
C ILE A 114 -19.94 45.92 -21.50
N ARG A 115 -21.23 46.27 -21.63
CA ARG A 115 -21.66 47.45 -22.41
C ARG A 115 -21.41 48.72 -21.59
N GLU A 116 -20.83 49.74 -22.22
CA GLU A 116 -20.48 51.03 -21.59
C GLU A 116 -21.69 51.79 -21.00
N ASP A 117 -22.90 51.39 -21.33
CA ASP A 117 -24.15 52.06 -20.94
C ASP A 117 -24.76 51.52 -19.63
N ASP A 118 -24.03 50.66 -18.91
CA ASP A 118 -24.52 50.04 -17.67
C ASP A 118 -24.64 51.09 -16.53
N PRO A 119 -25.86 51.36 -16.02
CA PRO A 119 -26.09 52.37 -15.00
C PRO A 119 -25.39 52.10 -13.66
N GLU A 120 -24.90 50.88 -13.40
CA GLU A 120 -24.09 50.58 -12.21
C GLU A 120 -22.68 51.21 -12.26
N PHE A 121 -22.18 51.63 -13.44
CA PHE A 121 -20.84 52.22 -13.59
C PHE A 121 -20.81 53.74 -13.80
N ALA A 122 -21.96 54.41 -13.92
CA ALA A 122 -22.03 55.88 -14.12
C ALA A 122 -21.44 56.71 -12.96
N GLY A 123 -21.15 56.09 -11.81
CA GLY A 123 -20.62 56.74 -10.61
C GLY A 123 -19.08 56.75 -10.44
N MET A 124 -18.32 56.04 -11.27
CA MET A 124 -16.86 55.95 -11.10
C MET A 124 -16.09 56.91 -12.02
N ARG A 125 -16.35 58.21 -11.91
CA ARG A 125 -15.39 59.23 -12.37
C ARG A 125 -14.34 59.43 -11.27
N PHE A 126 -13.25 58.69 -11.34
CA PHE A 126 -12.08 58.92 -10.48
C PHE A 126 -11.36 60.21 -10.90
N ASN A 127 -11.36 61.20 -10.00
CA ASN A 127 -10.49 62.37 -10.06
C ASN A 127 -9.03 61.91 -9.96
N ALA A 128 -8.34 61.87 -11.09
CA ALA A 128 -6.89 61.70 -11.14
C ALA A 128 -6.22 63.07 -10.97
N ASP A 129 -6.15 63.57 -9.74
CA ASP A 129 -5.26 64.68 -9.36
C ASP A 129 -4.97 64.63 -7.85
N ALA A 130 -4.15 63.67 -7.45
CA ALA A 130 -3.50 63.66 -6.13
C ALA A 130 -2.15 62.92 -6.17
N GLN A 131 -1.27 63.34 -7.09
CA GLN A 131 0.17 63.10 -6.98
C GLN A 131 0.93 64.38 -7.32
N LYS A 132 1.15 65.24 -6.32
CA LYS A 132 2.31 66.15 -6.24
C LYS A 132 2.73 66.34 -4.79
N SER A 133 3.83 65.71 -4.41
CA SER A 133 4.86 66.26 -3.53
C SER A 133 6.20 65.77 -4.03
#